data_AF-A0A3N0GIB3-F1
#
_entry.id   AF-A0A3N0GIB3-F1
#
_cell.length_a   1.000
_cell.length_b   1.000
_cell.length_c   1.000
_cell.angle_alpha   90.00
_cell.angle_beta   90.00
_cell.angle_gamma   90.00
#
_symmetry.space_group_name_H-M   'P 1'
#
loop_
_entity.id
_entity.type
_entity.pdbx_description
1 polymer ?
#
loop_
_entity_poly.entity_id
_entity_poly.type
_entity_poly.pdbx_seq_one_letter_code
_entity_poly.pdbx_strand_id
1 'polypeptide(L)'
;MYEQPCFLDLPDRPEKPRAEGLTHVLDKGISLRALDALLEQAADYIDVLKLGWGIGYVDKDLRSRALLCRQSSVSLCLGGTLMEVAAQRGRVAELAEWAQRAGVEALEVSNGLSSMPVAVKQQLIRGLSRDFTIFAETGAKDGKVDVKPRDWVDEMEGDLAAGARYVIAEGRESGTVGLYRSDGSPRGELADAIAARIPLGQVIFETPVKAQQTWFIRRFGANVGLGNVGAEEALALETLRLGLRADTADLGRSRVSVRS
;
A
#
# COMPACT_ATOMS: atom_id res chain seq x y z
N MET A 1 -19.01 -22.80 2.61
CA MET A 1 -17.79 -23.24 3.32
C MET A 1 -16.98 -24.01 2.31
N TYR A 2 -15.87 -23.44 1.83
CA TYR A 2 -14.95 -24.10 0.92
C TYR A 2 -13.93 -24.90 1.74
N GLU A 3 -13.57 -26.10 1.29
CA GLU A 3 -12.55 -26.92 1.93
C GLU A 3 -11.17 -26.34 1.63
N GLN A 4 -10.48 -25.81 2.65
CA GLN A 4 -9.12 -25.32 2.47
C GLN A 4 -8.13 -26.49 2.33
N PRO A 5 -7.31 -26.54 1.27
CA PRO A 5 -6.27 -27.55 1.16
C PRO A 5 -5.22 -27.40 2.27
N CYS A 6 -4.87 -28.49 2.94
CA CYS A 6 -3.91 -28.51 4.05
C CYS A 6 -2.72 -29.46 3.81
N PHE A 7 -2.50 -29.89 2.56
CA PHE A 7 -1.48 -30.89 2.21
C PHE A 7 -0.08 -30.30 1.94
N LEU A 8 0.06 -28.96 1.97
CA LEU A 8 1.33 -28.26 1.77
C LEU A 8 1.72 -27.50 3.05
N ASP A 9 3.01 -27.53 3.39
CA ASP A 9 3.60 -26.65 4.40
C ASP A 9 3.83 -25.26 3.77
N LEU A 10 2.98 -24.30 4.11
CA LEU A 10 3.01 -22.94 3.55
C LEU A 10 3.49 -21.91 4.59
N PRO A 11 4.06 -20.77 4.16
CA PRO A 11 4.34 -19.65 5.05
C PRO A 11 3.10 -19.17 5.81
N ASP A 12 3.25 -18.88 7.10
CA ASP A 12 2.18 -18.33 7.92
C ASP A 12 1.77 -16.93 7.44
N ARG A 13 0.46 -16.72 7.33
CA ARG A 13 -0.15 -15.44 6.96
C ARG A 13 -1.11 -14.97 8.06
N PRO A 14 -1.07 -13.69 8.45
CA PRO A 14 -1.99 -13.16 9.44
C PRO A 14 -3.43 -13.12 8.89
N GLU A 15 -4.40 -13.31 9.78
CA GLU A 15 -5.82 -13.15 9.48
C GLU A 15 -6.24 -11.67 9.49
N LYS A 16 -7.42 -11.38 8.91
CA LYS A 16 -8.02 -10.04 8.97
C LYS A 16 -8.67 -9.77 10.34
N PRO A 17 -8.64 -8.52 10.84
CA PRO A 17 -7.94 -7.35 10.28
C PRO A 17 -6.43 -7.47 10.47
N ARG A 18 -5.67 -7.36 9.37
CA ARG A 18 -4.22 -7.55 9.40
C ARG A 18 -3.51 -6.33 9.95
N ALA A 19 -2.52 -6.58 10.81
CA ALA A 19 -1.60 -5.54 11.29
C ALA A 19 -0.27 -5.52 10.53
N GLU A 20 0.03 -6.55 9.74
CA GLU A 20 1.24 -6.69 8.91
C GLU A 20 0.92 -7.53 7.67
N GLY A 21 1.85 -7.60 6.71
CA GLY A 21 1.65 -8.37 5.49
C GLY A 21 0.52 -7.86 4.61
N LEU A 22 0.29 -6.54 4.66
CA LEU A 22 -0.80 -5.86 3.97
C LEU A 22 -0.69 -5.96 2.46
N THR A 23 -1.84 -6.12 1.81
CA THR A 23 -2.02 -5.92 0.37
C THR A 23 -2.81 -4.64 0.17
N HIS A 24 -2.14 -3.62 -0.35
CA HIS A 24 -2.70 -2.32 -0.69
C HIS A 24 -2.84 -2.21 -2.21
N VAL A 25 -4.07 -2.34 -2.70
CA VAL A 25 -4.44 -2.35 -4.12
C VAL A 25 -4.63 -0.93 -4.65
N LEU A 26 -4.19 -0.67 -5.87
CA LEU A 26 -4.48 0.57 -6.61
C LEU A 26 -5.66 0.36 -7.56
N ASP A 27 -6.77 1.06 -7.31
CA ASP A 27 -7.91 1.15 -8.21
C ASP A 27 -7.77 2.38 -9.11
N LYS A 28 -7.68 2.14 -10.42
CA LYS A 28 -7.55 3.17 -11.47
C LYS A 28 -8.86 3.52 -12.16
N GLY A 29 -9.99 3.16 -11.55
CA GLY A 29 -11.34 3.44 -12.05
C GLY A 29 -12.07 2.19 -12.55
N ILE A 30 -11.87 1.01 -11.94
CA ILE A 30 -12.67 -0.18 -12.28
C ILE A 30 -14.13 0.10 -11.98
N SER A 31 -15.08 -0.43 -12.78
CA SER A 31 -16.50 -0.19 -12.52
C SER A 31 -16.96 -0.75 -11.16
N LEU A 32 -18.05 -0.24 -10.61
CA LEU A 32 -18.62 -0.75 -9.35
C LEU A 32 -18.91 -2.26 -9.41
N ARG A 33 -19.39 -2.77 -10.55
CA ARG A 33 -19.64 -4.21 -10.75
C ARG A 33 -18.35 -5.03 -10.78
N ALA A 34 -17.28 -4.47 -11.34
CA ALA A 34 -15.98 -5.14 -11.36
C ALA A 34 -15.34 -5.14 -9.96
N LEU A 35 -15.54 -4.07 -9.18
CA LEU A 35 -15.13 -4.03 -7.78
C LEU A 35 -15.88 -5.08 -6.95
N ASP A 36 -17.20 -5.18 -7.12
CA ASP A 36 -18.04 -6.17 -6.42
C ASP A 36 -17.55 -7.60 -6.68
N ALA A 37 -17.35 -7.96 -7.97
CA ALA A 37 -16.82 -9.26 -8.36
C ALA A 37 -15.39 -9.52 -7.83
N LEU A 38 -14.53 -8.48 -7.81
CA LEU A 38 -13.19 -8.59 -7.25
C LEU A 38 -13.24 -8.91 -5.75
N LEU A 39 -14.07 -8.18 -5.01
CA LEU A 39 -14.19 -8.35 -3.56
C LEU A 39 -14.80 -9.71 -3.21
N GLU A 40 -15.81 -10.16 -3.95
CA GLU A 40 -16.38 -11.51 -3.81
C GLU A 40 -15.29 -12.60 -3.94
N GLN A 41 -14.37 -12.41 -4.89
CA GLN A 41 -13.33 -13.40 -5.18
C GLN A 41 -12.09 -13.31 -4.28
N ALA A 42 -11.66 -12.10 -3.92
CA ALA A 42 -10.31 -11.85 -3.40
C ALA A 42 -10.26 -10.93 -2.17
N ALA A 43 -11.40 -10.55 -1.58
CA ALA A 43 -11.41 -9.67 -0.41
C ALA A 43 -10.54 -10.19 0.73
N ASP A 44 -10.49 -11.50 0.98
CA ASP A 44 -9.65 -12.09 2.03
C ASP A 44 -8.16 -11.73 1.89
N TYR A 45 -7.69 -11.39 0.69
CA TYR A 45 -6.29 -11.07 0.38
C TYR A 45 -6.01 -9.59 0.11
N ILE A 46 -7.03 -8.73 0.20
CA ILE A 46 -6.93 -7.28 -0.03
C ILE A 46 -7.23 -6.57 1.28
N ASP A 47 -6.32 -5.75 1.79
CA ASP A 47 -6.56 -5.02 3.05
C ASP A 47 -7.01 -3.58 2.80
N VAL A 48 -6.47 -2.97 1.74
CA VAL A 48 -6.75 -1.58 1.37
C VAL A 48 -7.02 -1.49 -0.12
N LEU A 49 -8.05 -0.74 -0.50
CA LEU A 49 -8.30 -0.32 -1.88
C LEU A 49 -8.07 1.21 -1.97
N LYS A 50 -6.96 1.63 -2.59
CA LYS A 50 -6.67 3.03 -2.87
C LYS A 50 -7.32 3.45 -4.18
N LEU A 51 -8.23 4.42 -4.13
CA LEU A 51 -8.67 5.14 -5.33
C LEU A 51 -7.53 6.05 -5.80
N GLY A 52 -6.97 5.75 -6.96
CA GLY A 52 -5.81 6.45 -7.50
C GLY A 52 -6.01 7.96 -7.58
N TRP A 53 -4.98 8.70 -7.16
CA TRP A 53 -4.87 10.16 -7.30
C TRP A 53 -6.16 10.91 -6.92
N GLY A 54 -6.87 11.45 -7.91
CA GLY A 54 -8.11 12.23 -7.77
C GLY A 54 -9.38 11.50 -8.19
N ILE A 55 -9.34 10.19 -8.45
CA ILE A 55 -10.51 9.43 -8.96
C ILE A 55 -11.71 9.56 -8.04
N GLY A 56 -11.51 9.47 -6.72
CA GLY A 56 -12.61 9.57 -5.76
C GLY A 56 -13.43 10.86 -5.90
N TYR A 57 -12.83 11.97 -6.36
CA TYR A 57 -13.51 13.24 -6.54
C TYR A 57 -14.44 13.27 -7.76
N VAL A 58 -14.16 12.47 -8.79
CA VAL A 58 -14.96 12.41 -10.02
C VAL A 58 -15.86 11.17 -10.08
N ASP A 59 -15.64 10.20 -9.19
CA ASP A 59 -16.42 8.98 -9.13
C ASP A 59 -17.76 9.19 -8.43
N LYS A 60 -18.83 9.15 -9.24
CA LYS A 60 -20.21 9.26 -8.76
C LYS A 60 -20.64 8.13 -7.82
N ASP A 61 -19.93 6.99 -7.86
CA ASP A 61 -20.26 5.78 -7.12
C ASP A 61 -19.41 5.62 -5.84
N LEU A 62 -18.64 6.66 -5.43
CA LEU A 62 -17.75 6.61 -4.27
C LEU A 62 -18.42 6.04 -3.01
N ARG A 63 -19.64 6.48 -2.69
CA ARG A 63 -20.38 6.00 -1.51
C ARG A 63 -20.72 4.51 -1.61
N SER A 64 -21.07 4.05 -2.80
CA SER A 64 -21.36 2.64 -3.07
C SER A 64 -20.08 1.79 -2.97
N ARG A 65 -18.95 2.30 -3.47
CA ARG A 65 -17.64 1.64 -3.29
C ARG A 65 -17.26 1.50 -1.81
N ALA A 66 -17.42 2.58 -1.05
CA ALA A 66 -17.13 2.58 0.38
C ALA A 66 -17.96 1.54 1.12
N LEU A 67 -19.24 1.40 0.75
CA LEU A 67 -20.12 0.38 1.31
C LEU A 67 -19.64 -1.04 0.97
N LEU A 68 -19.32 -1.33 -0.30
CA LEU A 68 -18.84 -2.65 -0.73
C LEU A 68 -17.52 -3.02 -0.04
N CYS A 69 -16.57 -2.09 0.03
CA CYS A 69 -15.29 -2.30 0.68
C CYS A 69 -15.51 -2.64 2.17
N ARG A 70 -16.34 -1.86 2.88
CA ARG A 70 -16.66 -2.12 4.30
C ARG A 70 -17.32 -3.48 4.50
N GLN A 71 -18.29 -3.85 3.68
CA GLN A 71 -18.96 -5.16 3.74
C GLN A 71 -17.98 -6.33 3.54
N SER A 72 -16.89 -6.08 2.81
CA SER A 72 -15.84 -7.05 2.50
C SER A 72 -14.62 -6.95 3.43
N SER A 73 -14.71 -6.17 4.51
CA SER A 73 -13.59 -5.90 5.43
C SER A 73 -12.33 -5.39 4.70
N VAL A 74 -12.51 -4.51 3.73
CA VAL A 74 -11.47 -3.80 2.97
C VAL A 74 -11.58 -2.31 3.28
N SER A 75 -10.47 -1.65 3.62
CA SER A 75 -10.48 -0.21 3.86
C SER A 75 -10.42 0.54 2.52
N LEU A 76 -11.38 1.42 2.26
CA LEU A 76 -11.32 2.33 1.11
C LEU A 76 -10.47 3.55 1.47
N CYS A 77 -9.43 3.81 0.67
CA CYS A 77 -8.49 4.92 0.85
C CYS A 77 -8.55 5.90 -0.33
N LEU A 78 -8.60 7.20 -0.05
CA LEU A 78 -8.44 8.23 -1.09
C LEU A 78 -6.95 8.52 -1.32
N GLY A 79 -6.53 8.63 -2.59
CA GLY A 79 -5.14 8.87 -2.95
C GLY A 79 -4.59 10.25 -2.53
N GLY A 80 -3.29 10.29 -2.24
CA GLY A 80 -2.61 11.45 -1.67
C GLY A 80 -2.55 12.65 -2.60
N THR A 81 -2.57 12.43 -3.91
CA THR A 81 -2.65 13.54 -4.89
C THR A 81 -3.92 14.38 -4.71
N LEU A 82 -5.07 13.77 -4.36
CA LEU A 82 -6.28 14.53 -4.05
C LEU A 82 -6.11 15.37 -2.78
N MET A 83 -5.48 14.80 -1.75
CA MET A 83 -5.15 15.51 -0.51
C MET A 83 -4.23 16.72 -0.79
N GLU A 84 -3.19 16.55 -1.58
CA GLU A 84 -2.27 17.64 -1.97
C GLU A 84 -3.00 18.76 -2.70
N VAL A 85 -3.87 18.42 -3.65
CA VAL A 85 -4.68 19.39 -4.38
C VAL A 85 -5.64 20.16 -3.45
N ALA A 86 -6.25 19.48 -2.48
CA ALA A 86 -7.10 20.12 -1.48
C ALA A 86 -6.28 21.04 -0.55
N ALA A 87 -5.10 20.60 -0.11
CA ALA A 87 -4.20 21.36 0.74
C ALA A 87 -3.71 22.64 0.06
N GLN A 88 -3.27 22.56 -1.20
CA GLN A 88 -2.86 23.72 -2.00
C GLN A 88 -3.97 24.78 -2.11
N ARG A 89 -5.24 24.36 -2.06
CA ARG A 89 -6.41 25.24 -2.19
C ARG A 89 -7.02 25.62 -0.84
N GLY A 90 -6.43 25.19 0.28
CA GLY A 90 -6.98 25.43 1.61
C GLY A 90 -8.32 24.75 1.87
N ARG A 91 -8.60 23.61 1.23
CA ARG A 91 -9.89 22.89 1.27
C ARG A 91 -9.82 21.51 1.94
N VAL A 92 -8.83 21.29 2.82
CA VAL A 92 -8.65 19.99 3.50
C VAL A 92 -9.84 19.66 4.40
N ALA A 93 -10.40 20.66 5.08
CA ALA A 93 -11.56 20.46 5.95
C ALA A 93 -12.76 19.93 5.14
N GLU A 94 -13.06 20.54 3.99
CA GLU A 94 -14.16 20.10 3.14
C GLU A 94 -13.92 18.75 2.51
N LEU A 95 -12.66 18.42 2.15
CA LEU A 95 -12.29 17.07 1.72
C LEU A 95 -12.58 16.04 2.81
N ALA A 96 -12.16 16.31 4.05
CA ALA A 96 -12.37 15.41 5.19
C ALA A 96 -13.87 15.22 5.48
N GLU A 97 -14.64 16.30 5.55
CA GLU A 97 -16.09 16.22 5.76
C GLU A 97 -16.80 15.44 4.64
N TRP A 98 -16.42 15.65 3.39
CA TRP A 98 -16.97 14.92 2.26
C TRP A 98 -16.61 13.43 2.31
N ALA A 99 -15.35 13.10 2.62
CA ALA A 99 -14.88 11.72 2.77
C ALA A 99 -15.66 10.98 3.88
N GLN A 100 -15.88 11.62 5.04
CA GLN A 100 -16.71 11.08 6.12
C GLN A 100 -18.15 10.80 5.66
N ARG A 101 -18.81 11.76 5.00
CA ARG A 101 -20.18 11.57 4.48
C ARG A 101 -20.27 10.46 3.43
N ALA A 102 -19.22 10.28 2.64
CA ALA A 102 -19.10 9.20 1.67
C ALA A 102 -18.83 7.83 2.33
N GLY A 103 -18.43 7.81 3.60
CA GLY A 103 -18.09 6.60 4.35
C GLY A 103 -16.67 6.10 4.09
N VAL A 104 -15.76 6.96 3.63
CA VAL A 104 -14.33 6.67 3.49
C VAL A 104 -13.69 6.62 4.88
N GLU A 105 -12.90 5.59 5.15
CA GLU A 105 -12.30 5.32 6.47
C GLU A 105 -10.80 5.63 6.51
N ALA A 106 -10.16 5.73 5.34
CA ALA A 106 -8.73 5.98 5.21
C ALA A 106 -8.41 7.10 4.21
N LEU A 107 -7.32 7.81 4.50
CA LEU A 107 -6.78 8.85 3.63
C LEU A 107 -5.28 8.65 3.46
N GLU A 108 -4.79 8.83 2.24
CA GLU A 108 -3.37 8.96 1.97
C GLU A 108 -2.95 10.43 2.08
N VAL A 109 -1.83 10.70 2.74
CA VAL A 109 -1.24 12.03 2.85
C VAL A 109 0.17 11.98 2.28
N SER A 110 0.41 12.70 1.18
CA SER A 110 1.69 12.79 0.50
C SER A 110 2.07 14.24 0.22
N ASN A 111 3.30 14.49 -0.22
CA ASN A 111 3.86 15.81 -0.47
C ASN A 111 4.56 15.96 -1.84
N GLY A 112 4.43 14.97 -2.73
CA GLY A 112 5.24 14.91 -3.94
C GLY A 112 4.75 15.74 -5.13
N LEU A 113 3.50 16.23 -5.18
CA LEU A 113 3.01 17.12 -6.26
C LEU A 113 3.45 18.57 -6.05
N SER A 114 3.41 19.04 -4.79
CA SER A 114 3.51 20.47 -4.45
C SER A 114 4.87 20.90 -3.91
N SER A 115 5.74 19.95 -3.56
CA SER A 115 6.80 20.17 -2.57
C SER A 115 6.22 20.72 -1.26
N MET A 116 5.15 20.08 -0.76
CA MET A 116 4.58 20.44 0.54
C MET A 116 5.65 20.20 1.62
N PRO A 117 5.96 21.19 2.47
CA PRO A 117 6.95 20.99 3.52
C PRO A 117 6.56 19.83 4.44
N VAL A 118 7.52 18.99 4.82
CA VAL A 118 7.31 17.83 5.71
C VAL A 118 6.57 18.23 7.00
N ALA A 119 6.89 19.40 7.58
CA ALA A 119 6.19 19.90 8.77
C ALA A 119 4.69 20.16 8.53
N VAL A 120 4.31 20.61 7.32
CA VAL A 120 2.91 20.83 6.94
C VAL A 120 2.21 19.48 6.74
N LYS A 121 2.86 18.53 6.04
CA LYS A 121 2.38 17.15 5.90
C LYS A 121 2.08 16.53 7.27
N GLN A 122 3.03 16.60 8.21
CA GLN A 122 2.88 16.10 9.58
C GLN A 122 1.81 16.83 10.38
N GLN A 123 1.54 18.11 10.10
CA GLN A 123 0.41 18.82 10.71
C GLN A 123 -0.94 18.30 10.19
N LEU A 124 -1.04 18.01 8.89
CA LEU A 124 -2.23 17.39 8.30
C LEU A 124 -2.46 16.00 8.90
N ILE A 125 -1.42 15.17 8.99
CA ILE A 125 -1.50 13.83 9.60
C ILE A 125 -2.02 13.92 11.04
N ARG A 126 -1.47 14.82 11.87
CA ARG A 126 -1.93 15.02 13.27
C ARG A 126 -3.40 15.45 13.37
N GLY A 127 -3.88 16.23 12.42
CA GLY A 127 -5.27 16.67 12.39
C GLY A 127 -6.22 15.55 11.98
N LEU A 128 -5.88 14.85 10.90
CA LEU A 128 -6.76 13.87 10.25
C LEU A 128 -6.76 12.49 10.91
N SER A 129 -5.68 12.10 11.59
CA SER A 129 -5.55 10.80 12.27
C SER A 129 -6.54 10.58 13.42
N ARG A 130 -7.26 11.62 13.83
CA ARG A 130 -8.34 11.53 14.81
C ARG A 130 -9.59 10.86 14.25
N ASP A 131 -9.83 11.04 12.96
CA ASP A 131 -11.07 10.63 12.29
C ASP A 131 -10.84 9.58 11.20
N PHE A 132 -9.61 9.42 10.72
CA PHE A 132 -9.25 8.53 9.62
C PHE A 132 -8.02 7.68 9.93
N THR A 133 -7.94 6.50 9.31
CA THR A 133 -6.68 5.78 9.20
C THR A 133 -5.80 6.47 8.16
N ILE A 134 -4.63 6.94 8.57
CA ILE A 134 -3.73 7.68 7.70
C ILE A 134 -2.62 6.79 7.16
N PHE A 135 -2.49 6.80 5.84
CA PHE A 135 -1.35 6.24 5.09
C PHE A 135 -0.47 7.40 4.65
N ALA A 136 0.72 7.55 5.23
CA ALA A 136 1.63 8.64 4.87
C ALA A 136 2.64 8.18 3.83
N GLU A 137 2.63 8.79 2.65
CA GLU A 137 3.52 8.39 1.56
C GLU A 137 4.74 9.32 1.51
N THR A 138 5.93 8.71 1.45
CA THR A 138 7.22 9.40 1.33
C THR A 138 7.85 9.00 0.01
N GLY A 139 8.23 10.01 -0.79
CA GLY A 139 8.99 9.78 -2.00
C GLY A 139 9.08 10.96 -2.94
N ALA A 140 9.69 10.70 -4.10
CA ALA A 140 9.94 11.70 -5.12
C ALA A 140 9.20 11.35 -6.43
N LYS A 141 8.41 12.31 -6.92
CA LYS A 141 7.63 12.17 -8.16
C LYS A 141 8.44 12.40 -9.45
N ASP A 142 9.68 12.88 -9.34
CA ASP A 142 10.60 13.09 -10.47
C ASP A 142 11.87 12.25 -10.27
N GLY A 143 12.25 11.48 -11.29
CA GLY A 143 13.47 10.67 -11.31
C GLY A 143 14.77 11.47 -11.24
N LYS A 144 14.69 12.81 -11.35
CA LYS A 144 15.83 13.72 -11.16
C LYS A 144 16.11 14.10 -9.70
N VAL A 145 15.18 13.82 -8.78
CA VAL A 145 15.38 14.10 -7.36
C VAL A 145 16.31 13.04 -6.77
N ASP A 146 17.34 13.51 -6.06
CA ASP A 146 18.29 12.61 -5.39
C ASP A 146 17.60 11.88 -4.23
N VAL A 147 17.59 10.55 -4.30
CA VAL A 147 16.94 9.69 -3.31
C VAL A 147 17.93 9.39 -2.20
N LYS A 148 17.78 10.07 -1.06
CA LYS A 148 18.62 9.90 0.12
C LYS A 148 17.90 9.05 1.16
N PRO A 149 18.40 7.84 1.48
CA PRO A 149 17.74 6.95 2.42
C PRO A 149 17.47 7.57 3.79
N ARG A 150 18.40 8.37 4.30
CA ARG A 150 18.22 9.06 5.58
C ARG A 150 17.02 10.00 5.57
N ASP A 151 16.88 10.82 4.52
CA ASP A 151 15.80 11.81 4.46
C ASP A 151 14.43 11.13 4.42
N TRP A 152 14.32 10.00 3.70
CA TRP A 152 13.08 9.21 3.66
C TRP A 152 12.76 8.58 5.01
N VAL A 153 13.77 7.99 5.67
CA VAL A 153 13.60 7.40 7.00
C VAL A 153 13.18 8.45 8.02
N ASP A 154 13.86 9.60 8.05
CA ASP A 154 13.58 10.69 8.98
C ASP A 154 12.15 11.25 8.76
N GLU A 155 11.71 11.37 7.50
CA GLU A 155 10.33 11.76 7.17
C GLU A 155 9.30 10.72 7.62
N MET A 156 9.51 9.44 7.29
CA MET A 156 8.60 8.35 7.64
C MET A 156 8.48 8.15 9.16
N GLU A 157 9.59 8.22 9.91
CA GLU A 157 9.55 8.20 11.38
C GLU A 157 8.75 9.39 11.95
N GLY A 158 8.93 10.58 11.36
CA GLY A 158 8.18 11.77 11.73
C GLY A 158 6.68 11.68 11.39
N ASP A 159 6.32 11.05 10.28
CA ASP A 159 4.92 10.81 9.89
C ASP A 159 4.23 9.83 10.85
N LEU A 160 4.90 8.76 11.26
CA LEU A 160 4.40 7.84 12.29
C LEU A 160 4.23 8.56 13.63
N ALA A 161 5.22 9.37 14.05
CA ALA A 161 5.13 10.18 15.26
C ALA A 161 3.98 11.22 15.19
N ALA A 162 3.63 11.68 13.99
CA ALA A 162 2.50 12.56 13.75
C ALA A 162 1.13 11.84 13.80
N GLY A 163 1.11 10.51 13.86
CA GLY A 163 -0.12 9.71 13.96
C GLY A 163 -0.50 8.96 12.68
N ALA A 164 0.38 8.87 11.69
CA ALA A 164 0.17 7.96 10.57
C ALA A 164 0.10 6.52 11.09
N ARG A 165 -0.82 5.73 10.56
CA ARG A 165 -0.93 4.30 10.92
C ARG A 165 0.07 3.45 10.15
N TYR A 166 0.27 3.79 8.87
CA TYR A 166 1.21 3.14 7.98
C TYR A 166 1.97 4.20 7.19
N VAL A 167 3.20 3.88 6.84
CA VAL A 167 4.04 4.68 5.94
C VAL A 167 4.27 3.94 4.63
N ILE A 168 4.10 4.63 3.52
CA ILE A 168 4.27 4.12 2.16
C ILE A 168 5.59 4.66 1.61
N ALA A 169 6.44 3.77 1.10
CA ALA A 169 7.60 4.16 0.31
C ALA A 169 7.22 4.16 -1.18
N GLU A 170 7.30 5.34 -1.81
CA GLU A 170 6.76 5.58 -3.16
C GLU A 170 7.61 4.93 -4.27
N GLY A 171 6.93 4.23 -5.18
CA GLY A 171 7.48 3.72 -6.44
C GLY A 171 6.69 4.17 -7.68
N ARG A 172 5.54 4.85 -7.46
CA ARG A 172 4.51 5.19 -8.44
C ARG A 172 3.90 3.97 -9.13
N GLU A 173 2.94 4.23 -10.02
CA GLU A 173 2.36 3.21 -10.88
C GLU A 173 3.40 2.58 -11.83
N SER A 174 4.41 3.35 -12.26
CA SER A 174 5.40 2.86 -13.23
C SER A 174 6.44 1.93 -12.61
N GLY A 175 6.71 2.04 -11.30
CA GLY A 175 7.76 1.26 -10.65
C GLY A 175 9.16 1.57 -11.16
N THR A 176 9.43 2.82 -11.56
CA THR A 176 10.72 3.23 -12.19
C THR A 176 11.33 4.50 -11.61
N VAL A 177 10.80 4.96 -10.47
CA VAL A 177 11.25 6.14 -9.72
C VAL A 177 11.21 5.86 -8.22
N GLY A 178 11.73 6.76 -7.39
CA GLY A 178 11.68 6.63 -5.93
C GLY A 178 12.41 5.36 -5.45
N LEU A 179 11.64 4.41 -4.91
CA LEU A 179 12.10 3.07 -4.53
C LEU A 179 12.87 2.32 -5.63
N TYR A 180 12.66 2.69 -6.89
CA TYR A 180 13.22 2.03 -8.05
C TYR A 180 14.22 2.91 -8.80
N ARG A 181 15.15 2.25 -9.49
CA ARG A 181 15.96 2.85 -10.53
C ARG A 181 15.15 2.93 -11.83
N SER A 182 15.66 3.66 -12.83
CA SER A 182 14.98 3.85 -14.11
C SER A 182 14.74 2.54 -14.88
N ASP A 183 15.51 1.49 -14.59
CA ASP A 183 15.34 0.13 -15.15
C ASP A 183 14.32 -0.74 -14.38
N GLY A 184 13.69 -0.18 -13.34
CA GLY A 184 12.75 -0.88 -12.48
C GLY A 184 13.37 -1.73 -11.37
N SER A 185 14.71 -1.77 -11.28
CA SER A 185 15.40 -2.49 -10.21
C SER A 185 15.22 -1.81 -8.85
N PRO A 186 14.95 -2.55 -7.77
CA PRO A 186 14.80 -1.97 -6.43
C PRO A 186 16.09 -1.34 -5.92
N ARG A 187 15.98 -0.19 -5.25
CA ARG A 187 17.04 0.39 -4.43
C ARG A 187 17.11 -0.35 -3.10
N GLY A 188 17.77 -1.50 -3.10
CA GLY A 188 17.88 -2.35 -1.91
C GLY A 188 18.46 -1.63 -0.70
N GLU A 189 19.40 -0.71 -0.92
CA GLU A 189 19.99 0.14 0.12
C GLU A 189 18.97 1.03 0.84
N LEU A 190 17.96 1.52 0.12
CA LEU A 190 16.89 2.33 0.67
C LEU A 190 15.89 1.45 1.43
N ALA A 191 15.48 0.33 0.81
CA ALA A 191 14.57 -0.62 1.43
C ALA A 191 15.12 -1.16 2.76
N ASP A 192 16.41 -1.52 2.79
CA ASP A 192 17.10 -2.00 3.99
C ASP A 192 17.23 -0.91 5.05
N ALA A 193 17.51 0.34 4.66
CA ALA A 193 17.56 1.48 5.59
C ALA A 193 16.21 1.74 6.26
N ILE A 194 15.11 1.65 5.50
CA ILE A 194 13.74 1.76 6.03
C ILE A 194 13.46 0.62 7.00
N ALA A 195 13.71 -0.63 6.59
CA ALA A 195 13.46 -1.82 7.41
C ALA A 195 14.31 -1.87 8.70
N ALA A 196 15.48 -1.24 8.71
CA ALA A 196 16.34 -1.17 9.89
C ALA A 196 15.82 -0.20 10.98
N ARG A 197 14.92 0.72 10.61
CA ARG A 197 14.52 1.86 11.44
C ARG A 197 13.03 1.84 11.76
N ILE A 198 12.22 1.32 10.85
CA ILE A 198 10.77 1.28 10.95
C ILE A 198 10.31 -0.18 11.01
N PRO A 199 9.44 -0.55 11.97
CA PRO A 199 8.88 -1.89 12.02
C PRO A 199 8.19 -2.25 10.69
N LEU A 200 8.57 -3.38 10.08
CA LEU A 200 8.07 -3.79 8.76
C LEU A 200 6.54 -3.89 8.69
N GLY A 201 5.87 -4.24 9.78
CA GLY A 201 4.39 -4.26 9.83
C GLY A 201 3.75 -2.88 9.63
N GLN A 202 4.49 -1.80 9.81
CA GLN A 202 4.03 -0.42 9.58
C GLN A 202 4.45 0.15 8.23
N VAL A 203 5.22 -0.59 7.42
CA VAL A 203 5.74 -0.14 6.13
C VAL A 203 5.02 -0.84 4.98
N ILE A 204 4.64 -0.06 3.97
CA ILE A 204 4.13 -0.54 2.69
C ILE A 204 5.09 -0.09 1.60
N PHE A 205 5.67 -1.05 0.88
CA PHE A 205 6.50 -0.75 -0.30
C PHE A 205 5.64 -0.84 -1.55
N GLU A 206 5.56 0.23 -2.36
CA GLU A 206 4.79 0.16 -3.61
C GLU A 206 5.48 -0.76 -4.62
N THR A 207 4.79 -1.82 -5.07
CA THR A 207 5.31 -2.83 -6.00
C THR A 207 4.32 -3.10 -7.15
N PRO A 208 4.17 -2.15 -8.10
CA PRO A 208 3.19 -2.26 -9.18
C PRO A 208 3.41 -3.44 -10.15
N VAL A 209 4.60 -4.07 -10.14
CA VAL A 209 4.90 -5.21 -11.04
C VAL A 209 5.41 -6.43 -10.27
N LYS A 210 5.09 -7.62 -10.78
CA LYS A 210 5.46 -8.93 -10.21
C LYS A 210 6.92 -9.04 -9.75
N ALA A 211 7.86 -8.58 -10.57
CA ALA A 211 9.29 -8.69 -10.25
C ALA A 211 9.65 -7.96 -8.94
N GLN A 212 9.00 -6.83 -8.67
CA GLN A 212 9.19 -6.04 -7.46
C GLN A 212 8.52 -6.72 -6.26
N GLN A 213 7.29 -7.21 -6.44
CA GLN A 213 6.58 -8.01 -5.42
C GLN A 213 7.44 -9.21 -4.96
N THR A 214 7.96 -9.99 -5.91
CA THR A 214 8.88 -11.12 -5.64
C THR A 214 10.12 -10.67 -4.88
N TRP A 215 10.74 -9.56 -5.28
CA TRP A 215 11.96 -9.08 -4.64
C TRP A 215 11.74 -8.75 -3.16
N PHE A 216 10.67 -7.99 -2.84
CA PHE A 216 10.36 -7.63 -1.45
C PHE A 216 9.96 -8.84 -0.61
N ILE A 217 9.18 -9.79 -1.17
CA ILE A 217 8.83 -11.04 -0.48
C ILE A 217 10.08 -11.86 -0.17
N ARG A 218 11.02 -11.98 -1.12
CA ARG A 218 12.29 -12.69 -0.88
C ARG A 218 13.18 -11.98 0.13
N ARG A 219 13.16 -10.63 0.14
CA ARG A 219 14.02 -9.83 1.01
C ARG A 219 13.53 -9.78 2.46
N PHE A 220 12.23 -9.66 2.67
CA PHE A 220 11.63 -9.38 3.98
C PHE A 220 10.59 -10.42 4.44
N GLY A 221 10.30 -11.43 3.61
CA GLY A 221 9.38 -12.52 3.92
C GLY A 221 7.96 -12.30 3.42
N ALA A 222 7.12 -13.34 3.59
CA ALA A 222 5.75 -13.38 3.11
C ALA A 222 4.83 -12.30 3.69
N ASN A 223 5.19 -11.71 4.84
CA ASN A 223 4.41 -10.71 5.56
C ASN A 223 4.93 -9.27 5.41
N VAL A 224 5.70 -8.98 4.35
CA VAL A 224 6.01 -7.60 3.95
C VAL A 224 4.76 -6.86 3.44
N GLY A 225 4.53 -5.61 3.84
CA GLY A 225 3.46 -4.78 3.29
C GLY A 225 3.76 -4.34 1.86
N LEU A 226 2.82 -4.56 0.93
CA LEU A 226 2.99 -4.28 -0.50
C LEU A 226 1.86 -3.40 -1.02
N GLY A 227 2.23 -2.31 -1.69
CA GLY A 227 1.33 -1.27 -2.21
C GLY A 227 1.30 -1.20 -3.73
N ASN A 228 0.39 -0.39 -4.26
CA ASN A 228 0.10 -0.28 -5.71
C ASN A 228 -0.06 -1.62 -6.44
N VAL A 229 -0.54 -2.65 -5.75
CA VAL A 229 -0.85 -3.93 -6.38
C VAL A 229 -2.02 -3.73 -7.35
N GLY A 230 -1.92 -4.24 -8.57
CA GLY A 230 -3.05 -4.23 -9.52
C GLY A 230 -4.24 -4.99 -8.94
N ALA A 231 -5.46 -4.53 -9.22
CA ALA A 231 -6.68 -5.15 -8.71
C ALA A 231 -6.77 -6.63 -9.11
N GLU A 232 -6.41 -6.93 -10.35
CA GLU A 232 -6.35 -8.27 -10.93
C GLU A 232 -5.21 -9.15 -10.37
N GLU A 233 -4.24 -8.56 -9.67
CA GLU A 233 -3.07 -9.27 -9.15
C GLU A 233 -3.21 -9.72 -7.69
N ALA A 234 -4.31 -9.40 -6.99
CA ALA A 234 -4.44 -9.70 -5.56
C ALA A 234 -4.22 -11.19 -5.22
N LEU A 235 -4.89 -12.10 -5.94
CA LEU A 235 -4.69 -13.55 -5.77
C LEU A 235 -3.29 -13.99 -6.23
N ALA A 236 -2.82 -13.43 -7.34
CA ALA A 236 -1.50 -13.76 -7.88
C ALA A 236 -0.38 -13.38 -6.89
N LEU A 237 -0.55 -12.28 -6.17
CA LEU A 237 0.34 -11.85 -5.11
C LEU A 237 0.30 -12.83 -3.93
N GLU A 238 -0.89 -13.25 -3.49
CA GLU A 238 -0.98 -14.21 -2.40
C GLU A 238 -0.27 -15.53 -2.74
N THR A 239 -0.34 -15.99 -4.00
CA THR A 239 0.44 -17.16 -4.43
C THR A 239 1.95 -16.94 -4.37
N LEU A 240 2.43 -15.71 -4.57
CA LEU A 240 3.84 -15.38 -4.35
C LEU A 240 4.21 -15.46 -2.87
N ARG A 241 3.35 -14.92 -1.98
CA ARG A 241 3.57 -14.94 -0.53
C ARG A 241 3.61 -16.36 0.02
N LEU A 242 2.75 -17.23 -0.49
CA LEU A 242 2.64 -18.63 -0.08
C LEU A 242 3.67 -19.57 -0.74
N GLY A 243 4.53 -19.09 -1.65
CA GLY A 243 5.45 -19.95 -2.39
C GLY A 243 4.75 -20.89 -3.38
N LEU A 244 3.56 -20.53 -3.85
CA LEU A 244 2.76 -21.30 -4.82
C LEU A 244 2.97 -20.84 -6.27
N ARG A 245 3.93 -19.93 -6.50
CA ARG A 245 4.32 -19.44 -7.82
C ARG A 245 5.82 -19.64 -8.01
N ALA A 246 6.25 -19.96 -9.22
CA ALA A 246 7.63 -20.36 -9.52
C ALA A 246 8.69 -19.40 -8.97
N ASP A 247 8.39 -18.10 -9.00
CA ASP A 247 9.27 -17.03 -8.51
C ASP A 247 9.59 -17.11 -7.01
N THR A 248 8.83 -17.87 -6.22
CA THR A 248 8.97 -18.02 -4.76
C THR A 248 8.76 -19.46 -4.26
N ALA A 249 8.77 -20.46 -5.15
CA ALA A 249 8.45 -21.86 -4.83
C ALA A 249 9.44 -22.60 -3.89
N ASP A 250 10.57 -21.96 -3.60
CA ASP A 250 11.58 -22.38 -2.65
C ASP A 250 11.34 -21.83 -1.22
N LEU A 251 10.44 -20.85 -1.05
CA LEU A 251 10.04 -20.38 0.28
C LEU A 251 9.41 -21.53 1.07
N GLY A 252 9.80 -21.70 2.34
CA GLY A 252 9.27 -22.76 3.21
C GLY A 252 9.90 -24.15 3.03
N ARG A 253 10.75 -24.36 2.02
CA ARG A 253 11.50 -25.62 1.92
C ARG A 253 12.62 -25.65 2.95
N SER A 254 12.42 -26.37 4.05
CA SER A 254 13.54 -26.96 4.78
C SER A 254 14.38 -27.72 3.76
N ARG A 255 15.67 -27.40 3.64
CA ARG A 255 16.58 -28.09 2.70
C ARG A 255 16.43 -29.60 2.92
N VAL A 256 15.74 -30.29 2.02
CA VAL A 256 15.81 -31.74 1.95
C VAL A 256 17.26 -32.03 1.55
N SER A 257 18.09 -32.43 2.53
CA SER A 257 19.41 -32.93 2.22
C SER A 257 19.16 -34.21 1.41
N VAL A 258 19.37 -34.14 0.10
CA VAL A 258 19.48 -35.34 -0.71
C VAL A 258 20.77 -36.01 -0.22
N ARG A 259 20.63 -36.97 0.69
CA ARG A 259 21.71 -37.88 1.00
C ARG A 259 21.88 -38.74 -0.25
N SER A 260 23.02 -38.53 -0.92
CA SER A 260 23.60 -39.41 -1.94
C SER A 260 23.70 -40.84 -1.44
#